data_AF-A0A1G0M2R7-F1
#
_entry.id   AF-A0A1G0M2R7-F1
#
_cell.length_a   1.000
_cell.length_b   1.000
_cell.length_c   1.000
_cell.angle_alpha   90.00
_cell.angle_beta   90.00
_cell.angle_gamma   90.00
#
_symmetry.space_group_name_H-M   'P 1'
#
loop_
_entity.id
_entity.type
_entity.pdbx_description
1 polymer ?
#
loop_
_entity_poly.entity_id
_entity_poly.type
_entity_poly.pdbx_seq_one_letter_code
_entity_poly.pdbx_strand_id
1 'polypeptide(L)'
;MDPFEKLRIIAIRQNTTREFPSWLMEDVLNIADSPEKYWDSIHLVEKLIEQINEYDPFAGAGCFDTSVGIEAIQATIRKITLH
;
A
#
# COMPACT_ATOMS: atom_id res chain seq x y z
N MET A 1 -12.10 -9.73 8.21
CA MET A 1 -11.88 -9.58 6.77
C MET A 1 -10.43 -9.93 6.51
N ASP A 2 -10.14 -10.71 5.48
CA ASP A 2 -8.78 -11.11 5.14
C ASP A 2 -7.92 -9.87 4.77
N PRO A 3 -6.68 -9.74 5.28
CA PRO A 3 -5.82 -8.59 4.99
C PRO A 3 -5.53 -8.39 3.50
N PHE A 4 -5.40 -9.47 2.72
CA PHE A 4 -5.14 -9.38 1.29
C PHE A 4 -6.40 -8.95 0.52
N GLU A 5 -7.56 -9.48 0.90
CA GLU A 5 -8.85 -9.02 0.38
C GLU A 5 -9.05 -7.52 0.68
N LYS A 6 -8.71 -7.08 1.90
CA LYS A 6 -8.81 -5.67 2.31
C LYS A 6 -7.84 -4.79 1.51
N LEU A 7 -6.61 -5.25 1.30
CA LEU A 7 -5.62 -4.56 0.48
C LEU A 7 -6.15 -4.36 -0.95
N ARG A 8 -6.74 -5.41 -1.55
CA ARG A 8 -7.33 -5.35 -2.89
C ARG A 8 -8.45 -4.32 -2.99
N ILE A 9 -9.38 -4.30 -2.03
CA ILE A 9 -10.50 -3.34 -2.03
C ILE A 9 -9.98 -1.90 -1.94
N ILE A 10 -9.02 -1.64 -1.05
CA ILE A 10 -8.48 -0.29 -0.85
C ILE A 10 -7.70 0.17 -2.08
N ALA A 11 -6.90 -0.71 -2.68
CA ALA A 11 -6.19 -0.41 -3.93
C ALA A 11 -7.16 -0.02 -5.05
N ILE A 12 -8.23 -0.79 -5.26
CA ILE A 12 -9.25 -0.48 -6.27
C ILE A 12 -9.96 0.84 -5.98
N ARG A 13 -10.24 1.12 -4.71
CA ARG A 13 -10.86 2.38 -4.29
C ARG A 13 -9.95 3.58 -4.60
N GLN A 14 -8.65 3.49 -4.30
CA GLN A 14 -7.68 4.55 -4.58
C GLN A 14 -7.38 4.71 -6.08
N ASN A 15 -7.58 3.68 -6.90
CA ASN A 15 -7.52 3.85 -8.35
C ASN A 15 -8.63 4.77 -8.88
N THR A 16 -9.78 4.77 -8.19
CA THR A 16 -10.93 5.59 -8.59
C THR A 16 -10.66 7.08 -8.37
N THR A 17 -9.82 7.44 -7.38
CA THR A 17 -9.44 8.82 -7.09
C THR A 17 -8.34 9.34 -8.03
N ARG A 18 -7.66 8.47 -8.80
CA ARG A 18 -6.53 8.78 -9.73
C ARG A 18 -5.30 9.44 -9.10
N GLU A 19 -5.27 9.56 -7.79
CA GLU A 19 -4.14 10.16 -7.06
C GLU A 19 -3.06 9.13 -6.70
N PHE A 20 -3.43 7.85 -6.74
CA PHE A 20 -2.51 6.75 -6.49
C PHE A 20 -1.82 6.30 -7.78
N PRO A 21 -0.48 6.24 -7.82
CA PRO A 21 0.24 5.87 -9.02
C PRO A 21 -0.07 4.44 -9.48
N SER A 22 -0.31 4.25 -10.78
CA SER A 22 -0.65 2.94 -11.36
C SER A 22 0.41 1.87 -11.11
N TRP A 23 1.69 2.25 -11.17
CA TRP A 23 2.80 1.33 -10.93
C TRP A 23 2.84 0.83 -9.46
N LEU A 24 2.49 1.68 -8.47
CA LEU A 24 2.32 1.23 -7.08
C LEU A 24 1.11 0.30 -6.96
N MET A 25 0.05 0.61 -7.69
CA MET A 25 -1.16 -0.18 -7.66
C MET A 25 -0.93 -1.61 -8.17
N GLU A 26 -0.17 -1.76 -9.25
CA GLU A 26 0.21 -3.08 -9.77
C GLU A 26 0.97 -3.89 -8.73
N ASP A 27 1.96 -3.30 -8.05
CA ASP A 27 2.70 -3.96 -6.97
C ASP A 27 1.79 -4.38 -5.80
N VAL A 28 0.86 -3.50 -5.40
CA VAL A 28 -0.09 -3.78 -4.32
C VAL A 28 -1.05 -4.90 -4.69
N LEU A 29 -1.57 -4.91 -5.93
CA LEU A 29 -2.44 -5.97 -6.42
C LEU A 29 -1.71 -7.31 -6.51
N ASN A 30 -0.46 -7.32 -7.00
CA ASN A 30 0.35 -8.53 -7.04
C ASN A 30 0.54 -9.16 -5.65
N ILE A 31 0.68 -8.33 -4.61
CA ILE A 31 0.74 -8.80 -3.22
C ILE A 31 -0.62 -9.37 -2.78
N ALA A 32 -1.71 -8.66 -3.09
CA ALA A 32 -3.07 -9.10 -2.74
C ALA A 32 -3.50 -10.40 -3.44
N ASP A 33 -3.05 -10.63 -4.68
CA ASP A 33 -3.37 -11.82 -5.48
C ASP A 33 -2.48 -13.02 -5.14
N SER A 34 -1.45 -12.85 -4.30
CA SER A 34 -0.54 -13.93 -3.87
C SER A 34 -0.49 -14.10 -2.34
N PRO A 35 -1.63 -14.32 -1.66
CA PRO A 35 -1.69 -14.39 -0.20
C PRO A 35 -0.85 -15.54 0.38
N GLU A 36 -0.75 -16.66 -0.34
CA GLU A 36 0.06 -17.84 0.04
C GLU A 36 1.57 -17.53 0.09
N LYS A 37 2.05 -16.60 -0.73
CA LYS A 37 3.46 -16.21 -0.79
C LYS A 37 3.85 -15.24 0.32
N TYR A 38 2.91 -14.39 0.73
CA TYR A 38 3.17 -13.29 1.66
C TYR A 38 2.52 -13.50 3.04
N TRP A 39 2.07 -14.72 3.33
CA TRP A 39 1.41 -15.08 4.58
C TRP A 39 2.28 -14.78 5.82
N ASP A 40 3.58 -15.08 5.75
CA ASP A 40 4.55 -14.75 6.81
C ASP A 40 4.75 -13.22 7.00
N SER A 41 4.33 -12.42 6.01
CA SER A 41 4.44 -10.96 6.01
C SER A 41 3.09 -10.26 6.23
N ILE A 42 2.07 -10.94 6.79
CA ILE A 42 0.75 -10.36 7.06
C ILE A 42 0.84 -9.02 7.81
N HIS A 43 1.73 -8.90 8.80
CA HIS A 43 1.87 -7.64 9.55
C HIS A 43 2.31 -6.47 8.65
N LEU A 44 3.11 -6.74 7.61
CA LEU A 44 3.56 -5.74 6.65
C LEU A 44 2.43 -5.39 5.67
N VAL A 45 1.60 -6.37 5.33
CA VAL A 45 0.40 -6.18 4.51
C VAL A 45 -0.61 -5.28 5.24
N GLU A 46 -0.83 -5.50 6.54
CA GLU A 46 -1.68 -4.64 7.36
C GLU A 46 -1.13 -3.21 7.44
N LYS A 47 0.20 -3.07 7.61
CA LYS A 47 0.85 -1.76 7.56
C LYS A 47 0.67 -1.08 6.20
N LEU A 48 0.80 -1.83 5.11
CA LEU A 48 0.61 -1.32 3.76
C LEU A 48 -0.82 -0.81 3.55
N ILE A 49 -1.81 -1.50 4.11
CA ILE A 49 -3.22 -1.07 4.11
C ILE A 49 -3.39 0.29 4.79
N GLU A 50 -2.82 0.46 5.99
CA GLU A 50 -2.88 1.74 6.73
C GLU A 50 -2.23 2.86 5.91
N GLN A 51 -1.05 2.59 5.37
CA GLN A 51 -0.30 3.54 4.54
C GLN A 51 -1.05 3.99 3.28
N ILE A 52 -1.74 3.09 2.58
CA ILE A 52 -2.53 3.45 1.38
C ILE A 52 -3.80 4.22 1.77
N ASN A 53 -4.36 3.95 2.94
CA ASN A 53 -5.55 4.66 3.44
C ASN A 53 -5.22 6.08 3.93
N GLU A 54 -4.00 6.28 4.44
CA GLU A 54 -3.44 7.58 4.87
C GLU A 54 -2.61 8.26 3.77
N TYR A 55 -2.62 7.72 2.55
CA TYR A 55 -1.90 8.29 1.43
C TYR A 55 -2.50 9.65 1.07
N ASP A 56 -1.66 10.67 1.14
CA ASP A 56 -1.97 12.02 0.71
C ASP A 56 -0.98 12.43 -0.39
N PRO A 57 -1.45 12.79 -1.61
CA PRO A 57 -0.56 13.16 -2.71
C PRO A 57 0.20 14.48 -2.46
N PHE A 58 -0.23 15.27 -1.47
CA PHE A 58 0.42 16.49 -1.01
C PHE A 58 1.26 16.28 0.27
N ALA A 59 1.34 15.04 0.78
CA ALA A 59 2.24 14.65 1.86
C ALA A 59 3.67 15.12 1.54
N GLY A 60 4.22 16.01 2.37
CA GLY A 60 5.56 16.57 2.18
C GLY A 60 5.63 17.98 1.58
N ALA A 61 4.50 18.63 1.25
CA ALA A 61 4.49 20.06 0.90
C ALA A 61 4.71 20.98 2.12
N GLY A 62 4.62 20.44 3.34
CA GLY A 62 4.98 21.12 4.59
C GLY A 62 6.06 20.34 5.35
N CYS A 63 7.00 21.04 5.98
CA CYS A 63 8.15 20.51 6.71
C CYS A 63 7.81 19.54 7.88
N PHE A 64 6.53 19.24 8.14
CA PHE A 64 6.06 18.43 9.28
C PHE A 64 4.79 17.63 8.94
N ASP A 65 4.60 17.25 7.69
CA ASP A 65 3.37 16.56 7.31
C ASP A 65 3.45 15.07 7.71
N THR A 66 2.61 14.67 8.67
CA THR A 66 2.43 13.30 9.17
C THR A 66 1.85 12.34 8.13
N SER A 67 1.60 12.80 6.91
CA SER A 67 0.95 12.02 5.87
C SER A 67 1.89 11.05 5.18
N VAL A 68 1.32 9.97 4.67
CA VAL A 68 2.10 8.88 4.08
C VAL A 68 2.38 9.20 2.61
N GLY A 69 3.64 9.48 2.30
CA GLY A 69 4.10 9.65 0.93
C GLY A 69 4.38 8.34 0.18
N ILE A 70 4.56 8.46 -1.14
CA ILE A 70 4.90 7.37 -2.07
C ILE A 70 6.10 6.53 -1.58
N GLU A 71 7.13 7.19 -1.03
CA GLU A 71 8.36 6.53 -0.57
C GLU A 71 8.11 5.56 0.60
N ALA A 72 7.20 5.91 1.51
CA ALA A 72 6.87 5.07 2.66
C ALA A 72 6.12 3.79 2.24
N ILE A 73 5.25 3.92 1.23
CA ILE A 73 4.51 2.80 0.63
C ILE A 73 5.49 1.89 -0.13
N GLN A 74 6.35 2.45 -0.99
CA GLN A 74 7.39 1.70 -1.68
C GLN A 74 8.30 0.93 -0.71
N ALA A 75 8.72 1.56 0.40
CA ALA A 75 9.57 0.92 1.38
C ALA A 75 8.92 -0.31 2.01
N THR A 76 7.61 -0.25 2.29
CA THR A 76 6.85 -1.38 2.82
C THR A 76 6.67 -2.49 1.76
N ILE A 77 6.32 -2.14 0.52
CA ILE A 77 6.23 -3.10 -0.60
C ILE A 77 7.54 -3.86 -0.75
N ARG A 78 8.68 -3.15 -0.78
CA ARG A 78 10.00 -3.78 -0.89
C ARG A 78 10.24 -4.79 0.23
N LYS A 79 9.87 -4.47 1.46
CA LYS A 79 10.01 -5.40 2.61
C LYS A 79 9.15 -6.64 2.45
N ILE A 80 7.96 -6.53 1.88
CA ILE A 80 7.07 -7.68 1.60
C ILE A 80 7.66 -8.56 0.49
N THR A 81 8.22 -7.95 -0.56
CA THR A 81 8.72 -8.67 -1.74
C THR A 81 10.14 -9.24 -1.61
N LEU A 82 10.93 -8.75 -0.66
CA LEU A 82 12.32 -9.20 -0.41
C LEU A 82 12.42 -10.39 0.56
N HIS A 83 11.31 -10.74 1.22
CA HIS A 83 11.17 -11.96 2.03
C HIS A 83 10.57 -13.09 1.20
#